data_AF-A0A5M6DJ19-F1
#
_entry.id   AF-A0A5M6DJ19-F1
#
_cell.length_a   1.000
_cell.length_b   1.000
_cell.length_c   1.000
_cell.angle_alpha   90.00
_cell.angle_beta   90.00
_cell.angle_gamma   90.00
#
_symmetry.space_group_name_H-M   'P 1'
#
loop_
_entity.id
_entity.type
_entity.pdbx_description
1 polymer ?
#
loop_
_entity_poly.entity_id
_entity_poly.type
_entity_poly.pdbx_seq_one_letter_code
_entity_poly.pdbx_strand_id
1 'polypeptide(L)'
;MIDATDWIWISAGAAVGMLQTVSLWRSVHHPTVYSPLWGLLRLAAVAAVLVVAAISGEVLWAAAGWAIGFAISVGWFGGRRWRGNDDEMSMRHAWPSSRRPD
;
A
#
# COMPACT_ATOMS: atom_id res chain seq x y z
N MET A 1 12.94 16.06 -21.02
CA MET A 1 12.88 16.97 -19.85
C MET A 1 11.58 16.64 -19.15
N ILE A 2 11.57 16.48 -17.83
CA ILE A 2 10.33 16.19 -17.09
C ILE A 2 9.71 17.54 -16.73
N ASP A 3 8.47 17.77 -17.15
CA ASP A 3 7.77 19.03 -16.94
C ASP A 3 6.88 18.97 -15.67
N ALA A 4 6.39 20.13 -15.22
CA ALA A 4 5.58 20.21 -13.99
C ALA A 4 4.30 19.34 -14.05
N THR A 5 3.75 19.15 -15.25
CA THR A 5 2.58 18.31 -15.51
C THR A 5 2.87 16.83 -15.21
N ASP A 6 4.07 16.34 -15.52
CA ASP A 6 4.48 14.95 -15.29
C ASP A 6 4.52 14.64 -13.79
N TRP A 7 5.03 15.57 -12.98
CA TRP A 7 5.07 15.44 -11.52
C TRP A 7 3.68 15.39 -10.88
N ILE A 8 2.71 16.08 -11.46
CA ILE A 8 1.31 16.01 -11.02
C ILE A 8 0.74 14.61 -11.29
N TRP A 9 0.98 14.04 -12.47
CA TRP A 9 0.53 12.69 -12.79
C TRP A 9 1.21 11.61 -11.94
N ILE A 10 2.52 11.75 -11.69
CA ILE A 10 3.26 10.84 -10.81
C ILE A 10 2.71 10.89 -9.38
N SER A 11 2.51 12.09 -8.83
CA SER A 11 2.00 12.25 -7.46
C SER A 11 0.54 11.81 -7.30
N ALA A 12 -0.32 12.10 -8.29
CA ALA A 12 -1.70 11.63 -8.32
C ALA A 12 -1.77 10.10 -8.42
N GLY A 13 -0.99 9.50 -9.32
CA GLY A 13 -0.84 8.05 -9.42
C GLY A 13 -0.38 7.45 -8.09
N ALA A 14 0.64 8.04 -7.47
CA ALA A 14 1.18 7.55 -6.19
C ALA A 14 0.13 7.59 -5.08
N ALA A 15 -0.63 8.68 -4.94
CA ALA A 15 -1.71 8.76 -3.96
C ALA A 15 -2.77 7.66 -4.17
N VAL A 16 -3.13 7.37 -5.42
CA VAL A 16 -4.09 6.30 -5.77
C VAL A 16 -3.53 4.93 -5.42
N GLY A 17 -2.25 4.66 -5.75
CA GLY A 17 -1.56 3.42 -5.37
C GLY A 17 -1.49 3.22 -3.85
N MET A 18 -1.23 4.30 -3.10
CA MET A 18 -1.25 4.28 -1.63
C MET A 18 -2.63 3.97 -1.07
N LEU A 19 -3.66 4.68 -1.54
CA LEU A 19 -5.06 4.49 -1.12
C LEU A 19 -5.51 3.04 -1.35
N GLN A 20 -5.18 2.46 -2.51
CA GLN A 20 -5.49 1.07 -2.79
C GLN A 20 -4.82 0.10 -1.82
N THR A 21 -3.56 0.33 -1.48
CA THR A 21 -2.82 -0.54 -0.56
C THR A 21 -3.37 -0.48 0.86
N VAL A 22 -3.66 0.73 1.37
CA VAL A 22 -4.29 0.92 2.70
C VAL A 22 -5.65 0.21 2.74
N SER A 23 -6.42 0.37 1.67
CA SER A 23 -7.75 -0.19 1.57
C SER A 23 -7.69 -1.73 1.48
N LEU A 24 -6.74 -2.31 0.74
CA LEU A 24 -6.48 -3.76 0.71
C LEU A 24 -6.09 -4.28 2.10
N TRP A 25 -5.17 -3.59 2.78
CA TRP A 25 -4.77 -3.95 4.13
C TRP A 25 -5.98 -4.00 5.07
N ARG A 26 -6.87 -2.99 5.04
CA ARG A 26 -8.11 -2.99 5.81
C ARG A 26 -9.05 -4.13 5.44
N SER A 27 -9.21 -4.45 4.15
CA SER A 27 -10.08 -5.55 3.70
C SER A 27 -9.59 -6.92 4.20
N VAL A 28 -8.27 -7.12 4.29
CA VAL A 28 -7.67 -8.36 4.78
C VAL A 28 -7.80 -8.50 6.29
N HIS A 29 -7.60 -7.42 7.05
CA HIS A 29 -7.60 -7.47 8.52
C HIS A 29 -9.00 -7.31 9.14
N HIS A 30 -9.92 -6.66 8.42
CA HIS A 30 -11.32 -6.45 8.83
C HIS A 30 -12.26 -6.74 7.65
N PRO A 31 -12.50 -8.02 7.33
CA PRO A 31 -13.37 -8.40 6.22
C PRO A 31 -14.82 -8.02 6.54
N THR A 32 -15.32 -7.00 5.86
CA THR A 32 -16.73 -6.60 5.90
C THR A 32 -17.48 -7.20 4.70
N VAL A 33 -18.80 -7.37 4.82
CA VAL A 33 -19.67 -7.85 3.72
C VAL A 33 -19.55 -6.94 2.47
N TYR A 34 -19.15 -5.68 2.66
CA TYR A 34 -18.92 -4.71 1.59
C TYR A 34 -17.54 -4.78 0.95
N SER A 35 -16.66 -5.70 1.36
CA SER A 35 -15.32 -5.86 0.78
C SER A 35 -15.28 -6.02 -0.74
N PRO A 36 -16.24 -6.69 -1.42
CA PRO A 36 -16.24 -6.78 -2.88
C PRO A 36 -16.60 -5.44 -3.54
N LEU A 37 -17.55 -4.70 -2.97
CA LEU A 37 -17.96 -3.36 -3.44
C LEU A 37 -16.80 -2.36 -3.34
N TRP A 38 -16.03 -2.41 -2.24
CA TRP A 38 -14.81 -1.62 -2.12
C TRP A 38 -13.73 -2.02 -3.13
N GLY A 39 -13.65 -3.31 -3.51
CA GLY A 39 -12.78 -3.77 -4.59
C GLY A 39 -13.17 -3.19 -5.95
N LEU A 40 -14.47 -3.17 -6.27
CA LEU A 40 -15.00 -2.58 -7.50
C LEU A 40 -14.78 -1.06 -7.57
N LEU A 41 -15.02 -0.34 -6.47
CA LEU A 41 -14.73 1.09 -6.35
C LEU A 41 -13.25 1.41 -6.60
N ARG A 42 -12.33 0.55 -6.14
CA ARG A 42 -10.88 0.71 -6.37
C ARG A 42 -10.49 0.50 -7.83
N LEU A 43 -11.08 -0.51 -8.49
CA LEU A 43 -10.89 -0.75 -9.92
C LEU A 43 -11.42 0.41 -10.75
N ALA A 44 -12.60 0.94 -10.40
CA ALA A 44 -13.17 2.11 -11.04
C ALA A 44 -12.30 3.36 -10.86
N ALA A 45 -11.72 3.57 -9.66
CA ALA A 45 -10.82 4.70 -9.42
C ALA A 45 -9.53 4.63 -10.23
N VAL A 46 -8.91 3.43 -10.35
CA VAL A 46 -7.74 3.25 -11.22
C VAL A 46 -8.10 3.39 -12.68
N ALA A 47 -9.21 2.82 -13.13
CA ALA A 47 -9.69 2.99 -14.49
C ALA A 47 -9.93 4.47 -14.82
N ALA A 48 -10.55 5.24 -13.92
CA ALA A 48 -10.76 6.67 -14.10
C ALA A 48 -9.43 7.43 -14.23
N VAL A 49 -8.46 7.16 -13.36
CA VAL A 49 -7.13 7.80 -13.42
C VAL A 49 -6.39 7.44 -14.71
N LEU A 50 -6.46 6.18 -15.15
CA LEU A 50 -5.88 5.73 -16.41
C LEU A 50 -6.58 6.35 -17.62
N VAL A 51 -7.90 6.54 -17.58
CA VAL A 51 -8.68 7.19 -18.66
C VAL A 51 -8.32 8.68 -18.75
N VAL A 52 -8.26 9.40 -17.63
CA VAL A 52 -7.87 10.82 -17.65
C VAL A 52 -6.43 10.97 -18.11
N ALA A 53 -5.52 10.09 -17.67
CA ALA A 53 -4.13 10.07 -18.13
C ALA A 53 -3.99 9.67 -19.62
N ALA A 54 -4.91 8.85 -20.14
CA ALA A 54 -4.95 8.49 -21.57
C ALA A 54 -5.39 9.64 -22.45
N ILE A 55 -6.34 10.45 -21.97
CA ILE A 55 -6.79 11.65 -22.67
C ILE A 55 -5.67 12.71 -22.72
N SER A 56 -4.85 12.82 -21.66
CA SER A 56 -3.75 13.78 -21.60
C SER A 56 -2.45 13.32 -22.29
N GLY A 57 -2.34 12.05 -22.70
CA GLY A 57 -1.10 11.47 -23.25
C GLY A 57 -0.07 11.05 -22.18
N GLU A 58 -0.38 11.27 -20.89
CA GLU A 58 0.54 11.08 -19.76
C GLU A 58 0.32 9.76 -19.00
N VAL A 59 -0.25 8.75 -19.67
CA VAL A 59 -0.54 7.41 -19.10
C VAL A 59 0.67 6.80 -18.42
N LEU A 60 1.85 6.95 -19.04
CA LEU A 60 3.10 6.37 -18.54
C LEU A 60 3.48 6.95 -17.18
N TRP A 61 3.30 8.26 -16.98
CA TRP A 61 3.63 8.94 -15.72
C TRP A 61 2.61 8.66 -14.64
N ALA A 62 1.32 8.60 -14.97
CA ALA A 62 0.28 8.20 -14.04
C ALA A 62 0.45 6.74 -13.58
N ALA A 63 0.79 5.84 -14.51
CA ALA A 63 1.06 4.43 -14.21
C ALA A 63 2.34 4.27 -13.37
N ALA A 64 3.41 5.01 -13.68
CA ALA A 64 4.64 5.03 -12.89
C ALA A 64 4.37 5.54 -11.47
N GLY A 65 3.61 6.64 -11.33
CA GLY A 65 3.13 7.15 -10.05
C GLY A 65 2.39 6.08 -9.27
N TRP A 66 1.42 5.42 -9.89
CA TRP A 66 0.65 4.34 -9.26
C TRP A 66 1.52 3.19 -8.76
N ALA A 67 2.45 2.72 -9.59
CA ALA A 67 3.38 1.66 -9.22
C ALA A 67 4.27 2.07 -8.03
N ILE A 68 4.76 3.32 -8.01
CA ILE A 68 5.57 3.86 -6.91
C ILE A 68 4.76 3.91 -5.61
N GLY A 69 3.57 4.51 -5.63
CA GLY A 69 2.73 4.64 -4.43
C GLY A 69 2.28 3.29 -3.87
N PHE A 70 1.98 2.33 -4.75
CA PHE A 70 1.66 0.96 -4.37
C PHE A 70 2.87 0.27 -3.74
N ALA A 71 4.04 0.31 -4.38
CA ALA A 71 5.26 -0.33 -3.88
C ALA A 71 5.71 0.23 -2.52
N ILE A 72 5.70 1.56 -2.35
CA ILE A 72 6.03 2.21 -1.06
C ILE A 72 5.09 1.72 0.04
N SER A 73 3.78 1.69 -0.24
CA SER A 73 2.80 1.27 0.74
C SER A 73 2.95 -0.20 1.10
N VAL A 74 3.12 -1.07 0.12
CA VAL A 74 3.34 -2.51 0.36
C VAL A 74 4.60 -2.72 1.18
N GLY A 75 5.70 -2.02 0.86
CA GLY A 75 6.94 -2.06 1.63
C GLY A 75 6.76 -1.55 3.07
N TRP A 76 5.98 -0.50 3.27
CA TRP A 76 5.68 0.03 4.60
C TRP A 76 4.85 -0.94 5.46
N PHE A 77 3.80 -1.53 4.89
CA PHE A 77 2.96 -2.50 5.60
C PHE A 77 3.67 -3.85 5.81
N GLY A 78 4.43 -4.33 4.82
CA GLY A 78 5.22 -5.56 4.91
C GLY A 78 6.41 -5.43 5.87
N GLY A 79 7.10 -4.28 5.84
CA GLY A 79 8.23 -3.99 6.72
C GLY A 79 7.84 -3.83 8.19
N ARG A 80 6.66 -3.24 8.48
CA ARG A 80 6.13 -3.20 9.86
C ARG A 80 5.80 -4.59 10.41
N ARG A 81 5.34 -5.50 9.56
CA ARG A 81 5.12 -6.91 9.94
C ARG A 81 6.44 -7.62 10.26
N TRP A 82 7.49 -7.34 9.50
CA TRP A 82 8.83 -7.89 9.77
C TRP A 82 9.40 -7.40 11.10
N ARG A 83 9.37 -6.08 11.36
CA ARG A 83 9.87 -5.53 12.63
C ARG A 83 9.13 -6.05 13.85
N GLY A 84 7.80 -6.15 13.79
CA GLY A 84 7.01 -6.70 14.91
C GLY A 84 7.34 -8.17 15.20
N ASN A 85 7.72 -8.96 14.18
CA ASN A 85 8.11 -10.37 14.34
C ASN A 85 9.51 -10.51 14.95
N ASP A 86 10.44 -9.63 14.59
CA ASP A 86 11.79 -9.58 15.19
C ASP A 86 11.71 -9.20 16.67
N ASP A 87 10.85 -8.22 17.00
CA ASP A 87 10.60 -7.80 18.39
C ASP A 87 9.98 -8.94 19.21
N GLU A 88 9.00 -9.66 18.65
CA GLU A 88 8.36 -10.81 19.33
C GLU A 88 9.33 -11.99 19.53
N MET A 89 10.17 -12.30 18.54
CA MET A 89 11.23 -13.31 18.68
C MET A 89 12.27 -12.92 19.73
N SER A 90 12.63 -11.62 19.79
CA SER A 90 13.56 -11.13 20.81
C SER A 90 12.99 -11.28 22.23
N MET A 91 11.70 -11.03 22.44
CA MET A 91 11.05 -11.16 23.75
C MET A 91 10.88 -12.61 24.20
N ARG A 92 10.64 -13.55 23.27
CA ARG A 92 10.53 -14.98 23.58
C ARG A 92 11.88 -15.60 23.97
N HIS A 93 12.99 -15.10 23.43
CA HIS A 93 14.34 -15.52 23.83
C HIS A 93 14.92 -14.73 25.01
N ALA A 94 14.37 -13.55 25.33
CA ALA A 94 14.79 -12.76 26.48
C ALA A 94 14.21 -13.27 27.82
N TRP A 95 13.29 -14.24 27.81
CA TRP A 95 12.81 -14.85 29.06
C TRP A 95 13.90 -15.75 29.65
N PRO A 96 14.52 -15.41 30.79
CA PRO A 96 15.48 -16.28 31.41
C PRO A 96 14.71 -17.45 32.02
N SER A 97 15.13 -18.66 31.70
CA SER A 97 14.68 -19.92 32.29
C SER A 97 14.98 -20.06 33.80
N SER A 98 15.13 -18.96 34.53
CA SER A 98 15.71 -18.91 35.89
C SER A 98 14.69 -18.72 37.01
N ARG A 99 13.39 -19.02 36.80
CA ARG A 99 12.41 -19.06 37.90
C ARG A 99 11.67 -20.41 37.92
N ARG A 100 12.39 -21.46 38.29
CA ARG A 100 11.82 -22.51 39.14
C ARG A 100 12.50 -22.37 40.49
N PRO A 101 11.80 -21.87 41.52
CA PRO A 101 12.20 -22.08 42.90
C PRO A 101 11.75 -23.49 43.30
N ASP A 102 12.73 -24.37 43.43
CA ASP A 102 12.69 -25.66 44.10
C ASP A 102 12.46 -25.52 45.61
#